data_AF-A0A0N7MW06-F1
#
_entry.id   AF-A0A0N7MW06-F1
#
_cell.length_a   1.000
_cell.length_b   1.000
_cell.length_c   1.000
_cell.angle_alpha   90.00
_cell.angle_beta   90.00
_cell.angle_gamma   90.00
#
_symmetry.space_group_name_H-M   'P 1'
#
loop_
_entity.id
_entity.type
_entity.pdbx_description
1 polymer ?
#
loop_
_entity_poly.entity_id
_entity_poly.type
_entity_poly.pdbx_seq_one_letter_code
_entity_poly.pdbx_strand_id
1 'polypeptide(L)'
;MRRLILALTFAVGLISLSFSQFKEQVENKPDIYQSIIQGGQRSYLGFFNPANLFMRHTFSVSYLSIGGKGMMINSYTNSILYRFSDNLNLQADISLVHSPFNSFGNSFQKGINGIYINRIELNYRPLENMFINIQYRQVPFYYYPYYYRW
;
A
#
# COMPACT_ATOMS: atom_id res chain seq x y z
N MET A 1 -8.13 -5.25 80.08
CA MET A 1 -6.78 -5.39 79.48
C MET A 1 -6.76 -6.35 78.29
N ARG A 2 -6.94 -7.67 78.47
CA ARG A 2 -6.82 -8.67 77.38
C ARG A 2 -7.77 -8.47 76.18
N ARG A 3 -9.03 -8.04 76.42
CA ARG A 3 -10.01 -7.77 75.35
C ARG A 3 -9.68 -6.53 74.51
N LEU A 4 -9.03 -5.52 75.11
CA LEU A 4 -8.58 -4.31 74.40
C LEU A 4 -7.34 -4.60 73.54
N ILE A 5 -6.43 -5.43 74.03
CA ILE A 5 -5.24 -5.86 73.27
C ILE A 5 -5.67 -6.65 72.03
N LEU A 6 -6.63 -7.57 72.16
CA LEU A 6 -7.18 -8.34 71.04
C LEU A 6 -7.84 -7.46 69.97
N ALA A 7 -8.63 -6.48 70.39
CA ALA A 7 -9.26 -5.52 69.47
C ALA A 7 -8.22 -4.66 68.73
N LEU A 8 -7.14 -4.26 69.42
CA LEU A 8 -6.06 -3.48 68.82
C LEU A 8 -5.27 -4.28 67.77
N THR A 9 -4.95 -5.55 68.06
CA THR A 9 -4.31 -6.45 67.08
C THR A 9 -5.19 -6.72 65.88
N PHE A 10 -6.51 -6.83 66.07
CA PHE A 10 -7.46 -7.03 64.98
C PHE A 10 -7.56 -5.80 64.08
N ALA A 11 -7.56 -4.59 64.67
CA ALA A 11 -7.55 -3.34 63.93
C ALA A 11 -6.28 -3.15 63.08
N VAL A 12 -5.11 -3.52 63.60
CA VAL A 12 -3.84 -3.44 62.87
C VAL A 12 -3.81 -4.43 61.69
N GLY A 13 -4.38 -5.63 61.85
CA GLY A 13 -4.46 -6.64 60.78
C GLY A 13 -5.40 -6.26 59.61
N LEU A 14 -6.37 -5.37 59.84
CA LEU A 14 -7.26 -4.87 58.79
C LEU A 14 -6.58 -3.86 57.86
N ILE A 15 -5.58 -3.13 58.36
CA ILE A 15 -4.87 -2.08 57.60
C ILE A 15 -3.88 -2.70 56.60
N SER A 16 -3.33 -3.88 56.89
CA SER A 16 -2.37 -4.59 56.03
C SER A 16 -2.99 -5.27 54.80
N LEU A 17 -4.32 -5.27 54.63
CA LEU A 17 -5.00 -5.78 53.44
C LEU A 17 -5.14 -4.74 52.32
N SER A 18 -4.71 -3.49 52.53
CA SER A 18 -4.84 -2.40 51.57
C SER A 18 -3.57 -2.19 50.73
N PHE A 19 -3.05 -3.25 50.11
CA PHE A 19 -2.05 -3.10 49.04
C PHE A 19 -2.79 -3.01 47.69
N SER A 20 -3.21 -1.80 47.32
CA SER A 20 -3.66 -1.53 45.95
C SER A 20 -2.43 -1.53 45.04
N GLN A 21 -2.18 -2.65 44.38
CA GLN A 21 -1.12 -2.74 43.38
C GLN A 21 -1.61 -2.03 42.11
N PHE A 22 -1.06 -0.85 41.81
CA PHE A 22 -1.27 -0.19 40.53
C PHE A 22 -0.72 -1.11 39.44
N LYS A 23 -1.60 -1.80 38.71
CA LYS A 23 -1.22 -2.50 37.49
C LYS A 23 -0.90 -1.41 36.48
N GLU A 24 0.39 -1.11 36.35
CA GLU A 24 0.92 -0.42 35.19
C GLU A 24 0.78 -1.37 34.00
N GLN A 25 -0.44 -1.54 33.50
CA GLN A 25 -0.63 -1.95 32.12
C GLN A 25 -0.09 -0.80 31.30
N VAL A 26 1.20 -0.89 30.98
CA VAL A 26 1.77 -0.19 29.84
C VAL A 26 0.78 -0.43 28.72
N GLU A 27 0.06 0.63 28.37
CA GLU A 27 -0.93 0.61 27.32
C GLU A 27 -0.14 0.36 26.04
N ASN A 28 0.06 -0.91 25.73
CA ASN A 28 0.60 -1.34 24.46
C ASN A 28 -0.54 -1.12 23.48
N LYS A 29 -0.82 0.16 23.20
CA LYS A 29 -1.68 0.58 22.10
C LYS A 29 -1.00 -0.06 20.90
N PRO A 30 -1.58 -1.10 20.28
CA PRO A 30 -1.03 -1.57 19.04
C PRO A 30 -1.08 -0.37 18.12
N ASP A 31 0.08 0.19 17.83
CA ASP A 31 0.17 1.22 16.83
C ASP A 31 -0.42 0.59 15.57
N ILE A 32 -1.46 1.21 15.01
CA ILE A 32 -2.17 0.70 13.85
C ILE A 32 -1.15 0.49 12.72
N TYR A 33 -0.11 1.32 12.66
CA TYR A 33 1.04 1.15 11.77
C TYR A 33 1.80 -0.17 12.03
N GLN A 34 2.06 -0.52 13.29
CA GLN A 34 2.74 -1.78 13.63
C GLN A 34 1.89 -3.02 13.33
N SER A 35 0.56 -2.93 13.49
CA SER A 35 -0.35 -4.04 13.15
C SER A 35 -0.48 -4.26 11.63
N ILE A 36 -0.39 -3.19 10.82
CA ILE A 36 -0.29 -3.28 9.37
C ILE A 36 1.02 -3.95 8.93
N ILE A 37 2.12 -3.70 9.66
CA ILE A 37 3.45 -4.26 9.34
C ILE A 37 3.62 -5.71 9.86
N GLN A 38 3.01 -6.05 11.00
CA GLN A 38 3.12 -7.38 11.64
C GLN A 38 2.05 -8.38 11.15
N GLY A 39 1.01 -7.91 10.46
CA GLY A 39 -0.03 -8.74 9.87
C GLY A 39 0.45 -9.53 8.65
N GLY A 40 1.18 -10.63 8.87
CA GLY A 40 1.37 -11.66 7.84
C GLY A 40 2.80 -12.05 7.52
N GLN A 41 3.70 -12.16 8.51
CA GLN A 41 4.99 -12.84 8.33
C GLN A 41 4.84 -14.37 8.32
N ARG A 42 4.01 -14.90 7.41
CA ARG A 42 4.00 -16.32 7.08
C ARG A 42 4.21 -16.45 5.58
N SER A 43 5.48 -16.49 5.19
CA SER A 43 5.89 -16.91 3.86
C SER A 43 5.53 -18.38 3.71
N TYR A 44 4.32 -18.67 3.19
CA TYR A 44 3.89 -20.03 2.87
C TYR A 44 4.66 -20.62 1.66
N LEU A 45 5.48 -19.78 1.00
CA LEU A 45 6.30 -20.10 -0.14
C LEU A 45 7.69 -19.48 0.13
N GLY A 46 8.66 -20.26 0.60
CA GLY A 46 9.96 -19.77 1.08
C GLY A 46 10.79 -18.92 0.10
N PHE A 47 10.35 -18.78 -1.15
CA PHE A 47 10.91 -17.88 -2.17
C PHE A 47 10.26 -16.49 -2.23
N PHE A 48 9.09 -16.30 -1.60
CA PHE A 48 8.34 -15.05 -1.60
C PHE A 48 8.25 -14.46 -0.19
N ASN A 49 8.94 -13.34 0.02
CA ASN A 49 8.88 -12.61 1.28
C ASN A 49 8.01 -11.35 1.11
N PRO A 50 6.80 -11.30 1.71
CA PRO A 50 5.93 -10.14 1.62
C PRO A 50 6.53 -8.87 2.22
N ALA A 51 7.51 -8.97 3.14
CA ALA A 51 8.21 -7.80 3.67
C ALA A 51 9.06 -7.06 2.61
N ASN A 52 9.38 -7.72 1.50
CA ASN A 52 10.10 -7.12 0.37
C ASN A 52 9.18 -6.59 -0.74
N LEU A 53 7.86 -6.74 -0.56
CA LEU A 53 6.84 -6.25 -1.47
C LEU A 53 6.34 -4.88 -0.99
N PHE A 54 6.50 -3.87 -1.83
CA PHE A 54 5.93 -2.55 -1.63
C PHE A 54 4.90 -2.28 -2.71
N MET A 55 3.70 -1.91 -2.29
CA MET A 55 2.60 -1.58 -3.20
C MET A 55 2.13 -0.16 -2.92
N ARG A 56 2.04 0.65 -3.98
CA ARG A 56 1.44 1.98 -3.94
C ARG A 56 0.19 1.97 -4.81
N HIS A 57 -0.91 2.42 -4.23
CA HIS A 57 -2.20 2.51 -4.90
C HIS A 57 -2.50 3.98 -5.19
N THR A 58 -2.84 4.29 -6.43
CA THR A 58 -3.16 5.65 -6.86
C THR A 58 -4.48 5.63 -7.60
N PHE A 59 -5.43 6.45 -7.16
CA PHE A 59 -6.69 6.66 -7.83
C PHE A 59 -6.71 8.08 -8.39
N SER A 60 -6.97 8.21 -9.69
CA SER A 60 -7.02 9.50 -10.38
C SER A 60 -8.31 9.60 -11.18
N VAL A 61 -8.98 10.74 -11.05
CA VAL A 61 -10.21 11.09 -11.76
C VAL A 61 -9.92 12.34 -12.57
N SER A 62 -10.18 12.29 -13.86
CA SER A 62 -9.99 13.40 -14.79
C SER A 62 -11.28 13.63 -15.55
N TYR A 63 -11.61 14.90 -15.78
CA TYR A 63 -12.77 15.29 -16.57
C TYR A 63 -12.36 16.30 -17.64
N LEU A 64 -12.79 16.05 -18.87
CA LEU A 64 -12.59 16.93 -20.02
C LEU A 64 -13.95 17.39 -20.52
N SER A 65 -14.09 18.68 -20.83
CA SER A 65 -15.27 19.25 -21.47
C SER A 65 -14.85 20.14 -22.62
N ILE A 66 -15.36 19.88 -23.83
CA ILE A 66 -15.06 20.66 -25.03
C ILE A 66 -16.26 20.65 -25.98
N GLY A 67 -16.66 21.82 -26.47
CA GLY A 67 -17.73 21.95 -27.46
C GLY A 67 -19.07 21.33 -27.06
N GLY A 68 -19.44 21.41 -25.77
CA GLY A 68 -20.66 20.79 -25.23
C GLY A 68 -20.60 19.27 -25.06
N LYS A 69 -19.45 18.65 -25.40
CA LYS A 69 -19.16 17.24 -25.13
C LYS A 69 -18.25 17.14 -23.92
N GLY A 70 -18.31 15.99 -23.23
CA GLY A 70 -17.58 15.74 -22.01
C GLY A 70 -17.15 14.29 -21.90
N MET A 71 -16.04 14.07 -21.21
CA MET A 71 -15.50 12.75 -20.92
C MET A 71 -14.91 12.74 -19.53
N MET A 72 -15.29 11.73 -18.74
CA MET A 72 -14.68 11.40 -17.47
C MET A 72 -13.78 10.19 -17.65
N ILE A 73 -12.57 10.23 -17.09
CA ILE A 73 -11.64 9.10 -17.03
C ILE A 73 -11.28 8.87 -15.57
N ASN A 74 -11.57 7.67 -15.09
CA ASN A 74 -11.11 7.15 -13.81
C ASN A 74 -9.96 6.20 -14.09
N SER A 75 -8.87 6.33 -13.35
CA SER A 75 -7.73 5.43 -13.44
C SER A 75 -7.31 5.00 -12.05
N TYR A 76 -7.16 3.70 -11.87
CA TYR A 76 -6.61 3.08 -10.69
C TYR A 76 -5.28 2.46 -11.07
N THR A 77 -4.18 2.94 -10.50
CA THR A 77 -2.84 2.43 -10.76
C THR A 77 -2.29 1.77 -9.51
N ASN A 78 -1.84 0.53 -9.65
CA ASN A 78 -1.07 -0.17 -8.64
C ASN A 78 0.40 -0.25 -9.10
N SER A 79 1.26 0.45 -8.38
CA SER A 79 2.71 0.37 -8.52
C SER A 79 3.25 -0.64 -7.53
N ILE A 80 3.85 -1.70 -8.04
CA ILE A 80 4.45 -2.80 -7.29
C ILE A 80 5.95 -2.68 -7.39
N LEU A 81 6.65 -2.77 -6.26
CA LEU A 81 8.09 -2.95 -6.18
C LEU A 81 8.35 -4.20 -5.35
N TYR A 82 9.07 -5.17 -5.92
CA TYR A 82 9.53 -6.34 -5.19
C TYR A 82 11.05 -6.40 -5.19
N ARG A 83 11.65 -6.44 -3.99
CA ARG A 83 13.09 -6.60 -3.81
C ARG A 83 13.45 -8.07 -3.61
N PHE A 84 14.09 -8.68 -4.60
CA PHE A 84 14.62 -10.04 -4.47
C PHE A 84 15.88 -10.05 -3.59
N SER A 85 16.71 -9.01 -3.73
CA SER A 85 17.93 -8.76 -2.95
C SER A 85 18.22 -7.25 -2.93
N ASP A 86 19.31 -6.84 -2.28
CA ASP A 86 19.73 -5.44 -2.28
C ASP A 86 20.18 -4.94 -3.65
N ASN A 87 20.51 -5.86 -4.56
CA ASN A 87 20.96 -5.55 -5.91
C ASN A 87 20.01 -6.01 -7.02
N LEU A 88 18.87 -6.63 -6.71
CA LEU A 88 17.88 -7.08 -7.70
C LEU A 88 16.46 -6.70 -7.27
N ASN A 89 15.78 -5.91 -8.10
CA ASN A 89 14.37 -5.58 -7.90
C ASN A 89 13.56 -5.64 -9.19
N LEU A 90 12.27 -5.91 -9.04
CA LEU A 90 11.26 -5.81 -10.08
C LEU A 90 10.29 -4.70 -9.72
N GLN A 91 9.98 -3.85 -10.69
CA GLN A 91 8.94 -2.84 -10.62
C GLN A 91 7.87 -3.14 -11.67
N ALA A 92 6.60 -3.01 -11.29
CA ALA A 92 5.48 -3.15 -12.21
C ALA A 92 4.42 -2.10 -11.90
N ASP A 93 4.00 -1.35 -12.92
CA ASP A 93 2.91 -0.38 -12.83
C ASP A 93 1.74 -0.88 -13.69
N ILE A 94 0.63 -1.21 -13.03
CA ILE A 94 -0.58 -1.72 -13.68
C ILE A 94 -1.71 -0.73 -13.45
N SER A 95 -2.32 -0.23 -14.51
CA SER A 95 -3.42 0.73 -14.47
C SER A 95 -4.71 0.12 -14.99
N LEU A 96 -5.78 0.18 -14.21
CA LEU A 96 -7.15 -0.04 -14.67
C LEU A 96 -7.76 1.32 -15.00
N VAL A 97 -8.17 1.51 -16.25
CA VAL A 97 -8.80 2.74 -16.73
C VAL A 97 -10.25 2.47 -17.08
N HIS A 98 -11.13 3.35 -16.61
CA HIS A 98 -12.57 3.29 -16.83
C HIS A 98 -13.15 4.69 -17.05
N SER A 99 -13.89 4.87 -18.13
CA SER A 99 -14.59 6.10 -18.50
C SER A 99 -16.09 5.88 -18.36
N PRO A 100 -16.71 6.21 -17.21
CA PRO A 100 -18.13 5.96 -16.99
C PRO A 100 -19.03 6.91 -17.79
N PHE A 101 -18.55 8.14 -18.04
CA PHE A 101 -19.25 9.16 -18.79
C PHE A 101 -18.43 9.58 -20.01
N ASN A 102 -18.99 9.42 -21.20
CA ASN A 102 -18.35 9.79 -22.45
C ASN A 102 -19.39 10.16 -23.52
N SER A 103 -19.40 11.41 -23.98
CA SER A 103 -20.30 11.86 -25.05
C SER A 103 -19.64 11.95 -26.44
N PHE A 104 -18.42 11.40 -26.59
CA PHE A 104 -17.72 11.23 -27.87
C PHE A 104 -18.06 9.91 -28.59
N GLY A 105 -18.88 9.05 -27.97
CA GLY A 105 -19.44 7.84 -28.57
C GLY A 105 -18.86 6.52 -28.03
N ASN A 106 -19.63 5.44 -28.19
CA ASN A 106 -19.35 4.13 -27.58
C ASN A 106 -18.03 3.49 -28.05
N SER A 107 -17.61 3.72 -29.30
CA SER A 107 -16.35 3.16 -29.83
C SER A 107 -15.12 3.77 -29.15
N PHE A 108 -15.15 5.08 -28.88
CA PHE A 108 -14.08 5.78 -28.18
C PHE A 108 -14.00 5.37 -26.71
N GLN A 109 -15.16 5.20 -26.06
CA GLN A 109 -15.25 4.69 -24.69
C GLN A 109 -14.65 3.29 -24.55
N LYS A 110 -14.94 2.37 -25.50
CA LYS A 110 -14.36 1.02 -25.50
C LYS A 110 -12.85 1.00 -25.72
N GLY A 111 -12.28 1.96 -26.44
CA GLY A 111 -10.83 2.04 -26.67
C GLY A 111 -10.02 2.53 -25.46
N ILE A 112 -10.65 3.26 -24.53
CA ILE A 112 -10.01 3.84 -23.34
C ILE A 112 -10.17 2.94 -22.11
N ASN A 113 -11.23 2.14 -22.09
CA ASN A 113 -11.50 1.23 -20.98
C ASN A 113 -10.63 -0.02 -21.09
N GLY A 114 -9.88 -0.33 -20.03
CA GLY A 114 -9.04 -1.53 -20.03
C GLY A 114 -8.02 -1.56 -18.91
N ILE A 115 -7.23 -2.65 -18.93
CA ILE A 115 -6.07 -2.83 -18.08
C ILE A 115 -4.83 -2.52 -18.94
N TYR A 116 -3.97 -1.65 -18.42
CA TYR A 116 -2.75 -1.20 -19.06
C TYR A 116 -1.57 -1.60 -18.21
N ILE A 117 -0.56 -2.18 -18.86
CA ILE A 117 0.73 -2.43 -18.24
C ILE A 117 1.62 -1.23 -18.57
N ASN A 118 1.56 -0.22 -17.71
CA ASN A 118 2.26 1.03 -17.95
C ASN A 118 3.77 0.78 -17.99
N ARG A 119 4.27 -0.05 -17.07
CA ARG A 119 5.69 -0.38 -16.99
C ARG A 119 5.90 -1.72 -16.31
N ILE A 120 6.83 -2.51 -16.84
CA ILE A 120 7.48 -3.62 -16.12
C ILE A 120 8.98 -3.41 -16.26
N GLU A 121 9.71 -3.45 -15.15
CA GLU A 121 11.11 -3.11 -15.12
C GLU A 121 11.87 -4.03 -14.17
N LEU A 122 12.89 -4.71 -14.68
CA LEU A 122 13.82 -5.51 -13.90
C LEU A 122 15.14 -4.75 -13.77
N ASN A 123 15.58 -4.54 -12.54
CA ASN A 123 16.77 -3.78 -12.19
C ASN A 123 17.77 -4.67 -11.47
N TYR A 124 18.96 -4.82 -12.04
CA TYR A 124 20.01 -5.65 -11.47
C TYR A 124 21.35 -4.91 -11.41
N ARG A 125 21.99 -4.88 -10.23
CA ARG A 125 23.30 -4.27 -9.99
C ARG A 125 24.32 -5.35 -9.55
N PRO A 126 24.85 -6.16 -10.49
CA PRO A 126 25.80 -7.23 -10.18
C PRO A 126 27.09 -6.75 -9.51
N LEU A 127 27.58 -5.57 -9.91
CA LEU A 127 28.80 -4.92 -9.38
C LEU A 127 28.47 -3.47 -9.06
N GLU A 128 29.26 -2.80 -8.22
CA GLU A 128 29.02 -1.40 -7.83
C GLU A 128 28.95 -0.47 -9.06
N ASN A 129 29.76 -0.74 -10.07
CA ASN A 129 29.90 0.01 -11.31
C ASN A 129 29.10 -0.57 -12.50
N MET A 130 28.28 -1.60 -12.31
CA MET A 130 27.49 -2.22 -13.38
C MET A 130 26.01 -2.26 -13.03
N PHE A 131 25.17 -1.71 -13.91
CA PHE A 131 23.72 -1.71 -13.76
C PHE A 131 23.05 -2.21 -15.05
N ILE A 132 22.16 -3.18 -14.90
CA ILE A 132 21.38 -3.80 -15.97
C ILE A 132 19.92 -3.47 -15.71
N ASN A 133 19.28 -2.85 -16.69
CA ASN A 133 17.87 -2.48 -16.66
C ASN A 133 17.16 -3.08 -17.87
N ILE A 134 16.13 -3.88 -17.61
CA ILE A 134 15.26 -4.43 -18.66
C ILE A 134 13.88 -3.84 -18.42
N GLN A 135 13.45 -2.93 -19.31
CA GLN A 135 12.18 -2.23 -19.19
C GLN A 135 11.27 -2.54 -20.38
N TYR A 136 10.02 -2.84 -20.07
CA TYR A 136 8.89 -2.81 -21.00
C TYR A 136 7.95 -1.68 -20.59
N ARG A 137 7.47 -0.89 -21.56
CA ARG A 137 6.55 0.21 -21.32
C ARG A 137 5.49 0.24 -22.41
N GLN A 138 4.23 0.28 -22.01
CA GLN A 138 3.12 0.54 -22.93
C GLN A 138 2.71 2.01 -22.75
N VAL A 139 3.01 2.84 -23.75
CA VAL A 139 2.53 4.22 -23.78
C VAL A 139 1.23 4.25 -24.60
N PRO A 140 0.07 4.44 -23.97
CA PRO A 140 -1.15 4.68 -24.73
C PRO A 140 -0.95 5.99 -25.50
N PHE A 141 -1.27 5.97 -26.80
CA PHE A 141 -1.05 7.05 -27.77
C PHE A 141 0.39 7.19 -28.29
N TYR A 142 0.84 6.22 -29.09
CA TYR A 142 1.80 6.52 -30.15
C TYR A 142 1.06 7.37 -31.20
N TYR A 143 1.09 8.69 -31.01
CA TYR A 143 0.64 9.63 -32.03
C TYR A 143 1.65 9.52 -33.18
N TYR A 144 1.33 8.74 -34.21
CA TYR A 144 2.03 8.86 -35.48
C TYR A 144 1.78 10.29 -35.97
N PRO A 145 2.80 11.17 -36.06
CA PRO A 145 2.61 12.44 -36.70
C PRO A 145 2.38 12.12 -38.18
N TYR A 146 1.13 12.17 -38.61
CA TYR A 146 0.79 12.20 -40.02
C TYR A 146 1.43 13.47 -40.60
N TYR A 147 2.64 13.32 -41.13
CA TYR A 147 3.23 14.31 -42.02
C TYR A 147 2.35 14.35 -43.27
N TYR A 148 1.36 15.26 -43.26
CA TYR A 148 0.76 15.72 -44.50
C TYR A 148 1.84 16.47 -45.27
N ARG A 149 2.43 15.79 -46.26
CA ARG A 149 3.19 16.45 -47.32
C ARG A 149 2.18 17.11 -48.24
N TRP A 150 2.14 18.43 -48.21
CA TRP A 150 1.59 19.27 -49.27
C TRP A 150 2.67 19.45 -50.34
#